data_AF-A0A7K1LDV4-F1
#
_entry.id   AF-A0A7K1LDV4-F1
#
_cell.length_a   1.000
_cell.length_b   1.000
_cell.length_c   1.000
_cell.angle_alpha   90.00
_cell.angle_beta   90.00
_cell.angle_gamma   90.00
#
_symmetry.space_group_name_H-M   'P 1'
#
loop_
_entity.id
_entity.type
_entity.pdbx_description
1 polymer ?
#
loop_
_entity_poly.entity_id
_entity_poly.type
_entity_poly.pdbx_seq_one_letter_code
_entity_poly.pdbx_strand_id
1 'polypeptide(L)'
;MDAAGRIVSDTRDLATFQRGLTRILAPAQLNEMRTPTPGGSYGAGVENIPLKCGTFYGHAGGVPGYFTLTAASKDGRRWFAASATLNGPQAVQGLVTTLGTALNAALCP
;
A
#
# COMPACT_ATOMS: atom_id res chain seq x y z
N MET A 1 2.20 -14.37 -19.11
CA MET A 1 2.38 -12.94 -18.81
C MET A 1 1.70 -12.72 -17.47
N ASP A 2 2.46 -12.61 -16.37
CA ASP A 2 1.89 -12.68 -15.02
C ASP A 2 1.44 -11.31 -14.50
N ALA A 3 0.21 -11.26 -13.95
CA ALA A 3 -0.43 -10.05 -13.42
C ALA A 3 -0.08 -9.72 -11.96
N ALA A 4 0.59 -10.63 -11.23
CA ALA A 4 0.77 -10.52 -9.79
C ALA A 4 1.85 -9.53 -9.33
N GLY A 5 2.77 -9.11 -10.20
CA GLY A 5 3.92 -8.30 -9.73
C GLY A 5 4.88 -7.78 -10.79
N ARG A 6 4.43 -7.61 -12.04
CA ARG A 6 5.30 -7.17 -13.17
C ARG A 6 5.09 -5.72 -13.61
N ILE A 7 4.27 -4.95 -12.90
CA ILE A 7 4.08 -3.52 -13.19
C ILE A 7 5.35 -2.76 -12.79
N VAL A 8 5.81 -1.88 -13.69
CA VAL A 8 6.90 -0.92 -13.43
C VAL A 8 6.29 0.48 -13.33
N SER A 9 6.69 1.24 -12.30
CA SER A 9 6.15 2.56 -12.00
C SER A 9 7.14 3.37 -11.14
N ASP A 10 6.79 4.60 -10.79
CA ASP A 10 7.48 5.43 -9.81
C ASP A 10 6.56 5.78 -8.61
N THR A 11 7.08 6.42 -7.57
CA THR A 11 6.29 6.75 -6.37
C THR A 11 5.21 7.80 -6.64
N ARG A 12 5.37 8.67 -7.64
CA ARG A 12 4.38 9.68 -8.03
C ARG A 12 3.18 9.03 -8.71
N ASP A 13 3.43 8.06 -9.58
CA ASP A 13 2.41 7.32 -10.29
C ASP A 13 1.68 6.34 -9.37
N LEU A 14 2.40 5.66 -8.47
CA LEU A 14 1.79 4.82 -7.42
C LEU A 14 0.87 5.64 -6.51
N ALA A 15 1.30 6.84 -6.11
CA ALA A 15 0.46 7.76 -5.35
C ALA A 15 -0.78 8.21 -6.16
N THR A 16 -0.61 8.49 -7.45
CA THR A 16 -1.70 8.88 -8.34
C THR A 16 -2.74 7.77 -8.48
N PHE A 17 -2.30 6.54 -8.68
CA PHE A 17 -3.16 5.36 -8.72
C PHE A 17 -3.96 5.19 -7.42
N GLN A 18 -3.29 5.19 -6.26
CA GLN A 18 -3.96 5.00 -4.97
C GLN A 18 -5.01 6.07 -4.68
N ARG A 19 -4.73 7.34 -4.97
CA ARG A 19 -5.70 8.42 -4.84
C ARG A 19 -6.84 8.33 -5.86
N GLY A 20 -6.55 7.78 -7.03
CA GLY A 20 -7.48 7.64 -8.14
C GLY A 20 -8.53 6.55 -7.95
N LEU A 21 -8.28 5.55 -7.10
CA LEU A 21 -9.21 4.43 -6.86
C LEU A 21 -10.63 4.87 -6.51
N THR A 22 -10.78 5.94 -5.73
CA THR A 22 -12.10 6.49 -5.35
C THR A 22 -12.85 7.13 -6.52
N ARG A 23 -12.19 7.38 -7.65
CA ARG A 23 -12.74 7.99 -8.86
C ARG A 23 -12.98 6.99 -9.98
N ILE A 24 -12.22 5.90 -10.02
CA ILE A 24 -12.29 4.89 -11.09
C ILE A 24 -13.13 3.66 -10.72
N LEU A 25 -13.41 3.45 -9.43
CA LEU A 25 -14.27 2.36 -8.95
C LEU A 25 -15.62 2.90 -8.49
N ALA A 26 -16.69 2.17 -8.80
CA ALA A 26 -17.99 2.43 -8.19
C ALA A 26 -17.94 2.19 -6.66
N PRO A 27 -18.78 2.86 -5.85
CA PRO A 27 -18.75 2.71 -4.39
C PRO A 27 -18.86 1.26 -3.90
N ALA A 28 -19.67 0.43 -4.57
CA ALA A 28 -19.81 -0.99 -4.23
C ALA A 28 -18.51 -1.78 -4.47
N GLN A 29 -17.82 -1.54 -5.60
CA GLN A 29 -16.55 -2.18 -5.93
C GLN A 29 -15.42 -1.72 -4.99
N LEU A 30 -15.40 -0.44 -4.63
CA LEU A 30 -14.44 0.08 -3.66
C LEU A 30 -14.67 -0.53 -2.27
N ASN A 31 -15.92 -0.76 -1.89
CA ASN A 31 -16.26 -1.43 -0.64
C ASN A 31 -15.82 -2.91 -0.65
N GLU A 32 -16.10 -3.63 -1.74
CA GLU A 32 -15.65 -5.00 -1.94
C GLU A 32 -14.12 -5.10 -1.86
N MET A 33 -13.41 -4.23 -2.60
CA MET A 33 -11.94 -4.17 -2.58
C MET A 33 -11.40 -4.05 -1.16
N ARG A 34 -12.02 -3.23 -0.30
CA ARG A 34 -11.54 -2.92 1.06
C ARG A 34 -12.10 -3.82 2.16
N THR A 35 -13.01 -4.74 1.84
CA THR A 35 -13.61 -5.64 2.82
C THR A 35 -12.72 -6.86 2.99
N PRO A 36 -12.13 -7.09 4.17
CA PRO A 36 -11.26 -8.24 4.37
C PRO A 36 -12.02 -9.55 4.37
N THR A 37 -11.33 -10.63 4.01
CA THR A 37 -11.80 -11.99 4.29
C THR A 37 -11.93 -12.21 5.80
N PRO A 38 -12.86 -13.07 6.27
CA PRO A 38 -12.97 -13.40 7.69
C PRO A 38 -11.62 -13.81 8.30
N GLY A 39 -11.23 -13.16 9.41
CA GLY A 39 -9.95 -13.43 10.11
C GLY A 39 -8.70 -12.82 9.46
N GLY A 40 -8.82 -12.06 8.37
CA GLY A 40 -7.69 -11.44 7.67
C GLY A 40 -7.72 -9.90 7.66
N SER A 41 -6.63 -9.32 7.15
CA SER A 41 -6.51 -7.88 6.85
C SER A 41 -6.65 -7.58 5.35
N TYR A 42 -6.72 -8.59 4.49
CA TYR A 42 -6.74 -8.43 3.03
C TYR A 42 -8.15 -8.54 2.45
N GLY A 43 -8.52 -7.52 1.66
CA GLY A 43 -9.64 -7.59 0.73
C GLY A 43 -9.16 -8.00 -0.68
N ALA A 44 -9.86 -7.54 -1.73
CA ALA A 44 -9.51 -7.88 -3.11
C ALA A 44 -8.27 -7.09 -3.58
N GLY A 45 -7.08 -7.62 -3.30
CA GLY A 45 -5.80 -7.05 -3.74
C GLY A 45 -5.34 -5.81 -2.96
N VAL A 46 -5.91 -5.55 -1.79
CA VAL A 46 -5.52 -4.45 -0.90
C VAL A 46 -5.53 -4.92 0.55
N GLU A 47 -4.56 -4.44 1.31
CA GLU A 47 -4.43 -4.64 2.74
C GLU A 47 -5.06 -3.49 3.51
N ASN A 48 -5.79 -3.82 4.56
CA ASN A 48 -6.19 -2.89 5.60
C ASN A 48 -5.02 -2.72 6.57
N ILE A 49 -4.40 -1.55 6.54
CA ILE A 49 -3.24 -1.19 7.35
C ILE A 49 -3.72 -0.35 8.55
N PRO A 50 -3.80 -0.91 9.77
CA PRO A 50 -4.18 -0.16 10.95
C PRO A 50 -3.05 0.79 11.36
N LEU A 51 -3.34 2.09 11.40
CA LEU A 51 -2.45 3.13 11.93
C LEU A 51 -3.05 3.77 13.18
N LYS A 52 -2.24 4.52 13.93
CA LYS A 52 -2.68 5.19 15.18
C LYS A 52 -3.91 6.09 15.02
N CYS A 53 -4.15 6.61 13.81
CA CYS A 53 -5.26 7.53 13.50
C CYS A 53 -6.37 6.90 12.65
N GLY A 54 -6.41 5.57 12.54
CA GLY A 54 -7.43 4.83 11.79
C GLY A 54 -6.85 3.91 10.71
N THR A 55 -7.72 3.31 9.93
CA THR A 55 -7.36 2.32 8.90
C THR A 55 -7.03 2.99 7.57
N PHE A 56 -5.91 2.58 6.99
CA PHE A 56 -5.47 2.94 5.64
C PHE A 56 -5.51 1.71 4.74
N TYR A 57 -5.52 1.93 3.43
CA TYR A 57 -5.67 0.87 2.42
C TYR A 57 -4.47 0.90 1.49
N GLY A 58 -3.79 -0.22 1.33
CA GLY A 58 -2.49 -0.24 0.67
C GLY A 58 -2.02 -1.62 0.24
N HIS A 59 -0.76 -1.71 -0.17
CA HIS A 59 -0.12 -2.98 -0.48
C HIS A 59 1.39 -2.82 -0.39
N ALA A 60 2.09 -3.86 0.08
CA ALA A 60 3.54 -3.98 0.01
C ALA A 60 3.94 -4.82 -1.21
N GLY A 61 4.91 -4.38 -2.00
CA GLY A 61 5.42 -5.13 -3.15
C GLY A 61 6.87 -5.52 -2.94
N GLY A 62 7.21 -6.78 -3.17
CA GLY A 62 8.58 -7.29 -3.07
C GLY A 62 8.96 -8.09 -4.30
N VAL A 63 10.04 -7.68 -4.96
CA VAL A 63 10.71 -8.44 -6.04
C VAL A 63 12.22 -8.39 -5.81
N PRO A 64 13.03 -9.27 -6.41
CA PRO A 64 14.48 -9.22 -6.23
C PRO A 64 15.04 -7.82 -6.51
N GLY A 65 15.69 -7.24 -5.51
CA GLY A 65 16.30 -5.91 -5.58
C GLY A 65 15.38 -4.74 -5.25
N TYR A 66 14.07 -4.93 -5.06
CA TYR A 66 13.12 -3.83 -4.82
C TYR A 66 12.06 -4.16 -3.77
N PHE A 67 11.78 -3.18 -2.91
CA PHE A 67 10.63 -3.19 -2.03
C PHE A 67 9.83 -1.91 -2.22
N THR A 68 8.50 -2.02 -2.20
CA THR A 68 7.57 -0.91 -2.32
C THR A 68 6.50 -0.99 -1.25
N LEU A 69 6.04 0.17 -0.78
CA LEU A 69 4.89 0.26 0.12
C LEU A 69 4.00 1.41 -0.33
N THR A 70 2.72 1.14 -0.48
CA THR A 70 1.70 2.16 -0.75
C THR A 70 0.62 2.12 0.31
N ALA A 71 0.04 3.27 0.64
CA ALA A 71 -1.15 3.37 1.48
C ALA A 71 -1.93 4.64 1.16
N ALA A 72 -3.24 4.61 1.34
CA ALA A 72 -4.11 5.78 1.24
C ALA A 72 -5.26 5.75 2.25
N SER A 73 -5.70 6.92 2.71
CA SER A 73 -6.88 7.06 3.55
C SER A 73 -8.15 6.66 2.78
N LYS A 74 -9.24 6.40 3.50
CA LYS A 74 -10.54 6.03 2.90
C LYS A 74 -10.98 6.97 1.75
N ASP A 75 -10.75 8.27 1.91
CA ASP A 75 -11.08 9.33 0.96
C ASP A 75 -9.96 9.62 -0.07
N GLY A 76 -8.81 8.95 0.04
CA GLY A 76 -7.65 9.15 -0.83
C GLY A 76 -6.92 10.49 -0.63
N ARG A 77 -7.25 11.30 0.39
CA ARG A 77 -6.63 12.62 0.59
C ARG A 77 -5.24 12.54 1.22
N ARG A 78 -5.03 11.56 2.10
CA ARG A 78 -3.73 11.24 2.69
C ARG A 78 -3.21 9.98 2.04
N TRP A 79 -1.94 9.99 1.65
CA TRP A 79 -1.33 8.90 0.90
C TRP A 79 0.17 8.81 1.18
N PHE A 80 0.70 7.62 0.99
CA PHE A 80 2.11 7.31 1.14
C PHE A 80 2.53 6.37 0.01
N ALA A 81 3.68 6.62 -0.58
CA ALA A 81 4.30 5.74 -1.55
C ALA A 81 5.83 5.78 -1.34
N ALA A 82 6.41 4.62 -1.09
CA ALA A 82 7.85 4.45 -0.95
C ALA A 82 8.35 3.32 -1.84
N SER A 83 9.57 3.48 -2.35
CA SER A 83 10.32 2.45 -3.05
C SER A 83 11.75 2.46 -2.55
N ALA A 84 12.33 1.28 -2.37
CA ALA A 84 13.71 1.11 -1.96
C ALA A 84 14.38 0.03 -2.81
N THR A 85 15.60 0.32 -3.27
CA THR A 85 16.49 -0.68 -3.86
C THR A 85 17.27 -1.38 -2.74
N LEU A 86 17.26 -2.71 -2.76
CA LEU A 86 17.78 -3.53 -1.67
C LEU A 86 18.84 -4.52 -2.17
N ASN A 87 19.80 -4.81 -1.30
CA ASN A 87 20.80 -5.85 -1.53
C ASN A 87 20.72 -6.90 -0.42
N GLY A 88 20.01 -8.00 -0.70
CA GLY A 88 19.87 -9.16 0.20
C GLY A 88 18.66 -9.12 1.15
N PRO A 89 18.24 -10.28 1.70
CA PRO A 89 17.04 -10.38 2.55
C PRO A 89 17.09 -9.58 3.85
N GLN A 90 18.28 -9.42 4.44
CA GLN A 90 18.47 -8.70 5.71
C GLN A 90 18.07 -7.22 5.59
N ALA A 91 18.29 -6.62 4.42
CA ALA A 91 17.90 -5.24 4.15
C ALA A 91 16.37 -5.06 4.13
N VAL A 92 15.62 -6.08 3.71
CA VAL A 92 14.14 -6.05 3.66
C VAL A 92 13.57 -5.93 5.08
N GLN A 93 14.05 -6.74 6.03
CA GLN A 93 13.48 -6.78 7.38
C GLN A 93 13.62 -5.43 8.10
N GLY A 94 14.81 -4.82 8.06
CA GLY A 94 15.04 -3.49 8.66
C GLY A 94 14.22 -2.38 7.97
N LEU A 95 14.04 -2.49 6.66
CA LEU A 95 13.22 -1.56 5.90
C LEU A 95 11.75 -1.63 6.30
N VAL A 96 11.17 -2.82 6.44
CA VAL A 96 9.74 -2.98 6.78
C VAL A 96 9.41 -2.27 8.10
N THR A 97 10.24 -2.44 9.13
CA THR A 97 10.07 -1.73 10.41
C THR A 97 10.16 -0.22 10.22
N THR A 98 11.17 0.26 9.49
CA THR A 98 11.40 1.68 9.24
C THR A 98 10.23 2.31 8.48
N LEU A 99 9.72 1.63 7.45
CA LEU A 99 8.57 2.08 6.68
C LEU A 99 7.29 2.08 7.51
N GLY A 100 7.09 1.10 8.42
CA GLY A 100 5.94 1.11 9.34
C GLY A 100 5.92 2.33 10.27
N THR A 101 7.08 2.72 10.80
CA THR A 101 7.23 3.95 11.60
C THR A 101 7.01 5.19 10.76
N ALA A 102 7.65 5.29 9.59
CA ALA A 102 7.51 6.42 8.68
C ALA A 102 6.06 6.61 8.20
N LEU A 103 5.37 5.50 7.92
CA LEU A 103 3.96 5.49 7.52
C LEU A 103 3.07 6.11 8.60
N ASN A 104 3.23 5.70 9.86
CA ASN A 104 2.48 6.28 10.98
C ASN A 104 2.80 7.76 11.17
N ALA A 105 4.08 8.15 11.12
CA ALA A 105 4.48 9.54 11.30
C ALA A 105 3.98 10.46 10.16
N ALA A 106 4.03 9.98 8.92
CA ALA A 106 3.66 10.76 7.74
C ALA A 106 2.14 10.91 7.58
N LEU A 107 1.36 9.88 7.94
CA LEU A 107 -0.09 9.85 7.68
C LEU A 107 -0.95 10.24 8.88
N CYS A 108 -0.40 10.15 10.09
CA CYS A 108 -1.11 10.44 11.31
C CYS A 108 -0.42 11.58 12.08
N PRO A 109 -0.91 12.83 11.93
CA PRO A 109 -0.48 13.94 12.77
C PRO A 109 -0.75 13.66 14.26
#